data_AF-A0A7X9PIM1-F1
#
_entry.id   AF-A0A7X9PIM1-F1
#
_cell.length_a   1.000
_cell.length_b   1.000
_cell.length_c   1.000
_cell.angle_alpha   90.00
_cell.angle_beta   90.00
_cell.angle_gamma   90.00
#
_symmetry.space_group_name_H-M   'P 1'
#
loop_
_entity.id
_entity.type
_entity.pdbx_description
1 polymer ?
#
loop_
_entity_poly.entity_id
_entity_poly.type
_entity_poly.pdbx_seq_one_letter_code
_entity_poly.pdbx_strand_id
1 'polypeptide(L)'
;MKEGVDPLVNDGFAGDAAKRCLSYIQSQREKGKNVVGIYCGYAPMELIRAADIVPAVLCAFADKTIAAGETVLPANLCPLIKSSYGFIRTDTCPFYALSEAVIAETTCDGKKKMFEFIADIKPTHVMDLPQL
;
A
#
# COMPACT_ATOMS: atom_id res chain seq x y z
N MET A 1 12.05 0.26 -25.66
CA MET A 1 12.72 -1.04 -25.74
C MET A 1 13.60 -1.02 -26.97
N LYS A 2 14.83 -1.55 -26.92
CA LYS A 2 15.66 -1.71 -28.12
C LYS A 2 15.04 -2.80 -29.00
N GLU A 3 15.00 -2.60 -30.32
CA GLU A 3 14.59 -3.66 -31.25
C GLU A 3 15.47 -4.90 -31.07
N GLY A 4 14.85 -6.09 -31.09
CA GLY A 4 15.55 -7.37 -31.01
C GLY A 4 15.86 -7.91 -29.61
N VAL A 5 15.32 -7.32 -28.54
CA VAL A 5 15.45 -7.88 -27.18
C VAL A 5 14.08 -8.37 -26.69
N ASP A 6 13.97 -9.67 -26.45
CA ASP A 6 12.78 -10.26 -25.82
C ASP A 6 12.63 -9.72 -24.39
N PRO A 7 11.42 -9.27 -23.99
CA PRO A 7 11.19 -8.78 -22.65
C PRO A 7 11.33 -9.92 -21.63
N LEU A 8 12.08 -9.67 -20.55
CA LEU A 8 12.24 -10.60 -19.42
C LEU A 8 10.88 -11.01 -18.80
N VAL A 9 9.89 -10.12 -18.87
CA VAL A 9 8.52 -10.35 -18.39
C VAL A 9 7.55 -10.08 -19.52
N ASN A 10 6.86 -11.13 -19.99
CA ASN A 10 5.85 -11.07 -21.04
C ASN A 10 4.49 -11.55 -20.51
N ASP A 11 3.90 -10.76 -19.62
CA ASP A 11 2.66 -11.08 -18.89
C ASP A 11 1.46 -10.23 -19.34
N GLY A 12 1.57 -9.50 -20.45
CA GLY A 12 0.52 -8.60 -20.95
C GLY A 12 0.37 -7.28 -20.18
N PHE A 13 1.15 -7.05 -19.11
CA PHE A 13 1.10 -5.82 -18.31
C PHE A 13 2.30 -4.90 -18.56
N ALA A 14 2.88 -4.95 -19.76
CA ALA A 14 4.00 -4.10 -20.13
C ALA A 14 3.63 -2.61 -19.98
N GLY A 15 4.39 -1.88 -19.17
CA GLY A 15 4.13 -0.47 -18.88
C GLY A 15 3.05 -0.17 -17.84
N ASP A 16 2.37 -1.20 -17.28
CA ASP A 16 1.32 -1.04 -16.28
C ASP A 16 1.61 -1.86 -15.02
N ALA A 17 2.59 -1.40 -14.24
CA ALA A 17 3.02 -2.07 -13.02
C ALA A 17 1.90 -2.20 -11.98
N ALA A 18 0.96 -1.24 -11.93
CA ALA A 18 -0.15 -1.28 -10.99
C ALA A 18 -1.11 -2.42 -11.32
N LYS A 19 -1.51 -2.57 -12.59
CA LYS A 19 -2.35 -3.72 -13.01
C LYS A 19 -1.64 -5.05 -12.82
N ARG A 20 -0.33 -5.12 -13.10
CA ARG A 20 0.48 -6.32 -12.83
C ARG A 20 0.42 -6.73 -11.36
N CYS A 21 0.71 -5.79 -10.45
CA CYS A 21 0.68 -6.04 -9.00
C CYS A 21 -0.72 -6.44 -8.52
N LEU A 22 -1.76 -5.77 -9.02
CA LEU A 22 -3.14 -6.07 -8.65
C LEU A 22 -3.54 -7.48 -9.11
N SER A 23 -3.25 -7.84 -10.36
CA SER A 23 -3.51 -9.17 -10.92
C SER A 23 -2.77 -10.26 -10.13
N TYR A 24 -1.51 -10.01 -9.75
CA TYR A 24 -0.76 -10.92 -8.91
C TYR A 24 -1.46 -11.14 -7.56
N ILE A 25 -1.81 -10.06 -6.83
CA ILE A 25 -2.45 -10.16 -5.52
C ILE A 25 -3.80 -10.89 -5.61
N GLN A 26 -4.61 -10.58 -6.63
CA GLN A 26 -5.87 -11.29 -6.89
C GLN A 26 -5.66 -12.79 -7.09
N SER A 27 -4.68 -13.18 -7.93
CA SER A 27 -4.36 -14.59 -8.17
C SER A 27 -3.88 -15.33 -6.92
N GLN A 28 -3.25 -14.64 -5.97
CA GLN A 28 -2.84 -15.25 -4.71
C GLN A 28 -4.02 -15.38 -3.74
N ARG A 29 -4.93 -14.41 -3.72
CA ARG A 29 -6.18 -14.50 -2.95
C ARG A 29 -7.07 -15.65 -3.43
N GLU A 30 -7.17 -15.86 -4.74
CA GLU A 30 -7.88 -17.01 -5.32
C GLU A 30 -7.30 -18.36 -4.87
N LYS A 31 -6.00 -18.40 -4.52
CA LYS A 31 -5.32 -19.56 -3.92
C LYS A 31 -5.50 -19.65 -2.41
N GLY A 32 -6.33 -18.80 -1.81
CA GLY A 32 -6.61 -18.77 -0.38
C GLY A 32 -5.59 -18.01 0.46
N LYS A 33 -4.64 -17.28 -0.14
CA LYS A 33 -3.65 -16.51 0.61
C LYS A 33 -4.23 -15.20 1.12
N ASN A 34 -3.89 -14.87 2.37
CA ASN A 34 -4.20 -13.56 2.94
C ASN A 34 -3.26 -12.48 2.38
N VAL A 35 -3.68 -11.23 2.53
CA VAL A 35 -2.90 -10.06 2.10
C VAL A 35 -2.74 -9.11 3.28
N VAL A 36 -1.55 -8.57 3.46
CA VAL A 36 -1.27 -7.56 4.49
C VAL A 36 -0.71 -6.30 3.83
N GLY A 37 -1.30 -5.17 4.16
CA GLY A 37 -0.89 -3.86 3.68
C GLY A 37 0.33 -3.33 4.43
N ILE A 38 1.26 -2.71 3.71
CA ILE A 38 2.46 -2.07 4.26
C ILE A 38 2.69 -0.68 3.66
N TYR A 39 3.31 0.22 4.41
CA TYR A 39 3.60 1.58 3.95
C TYR A 39 5.09 1.91 3.92
N CYS A 40 5.95 1.13 4.56
CA CYS A 40 7.39 1.34 4.60
C CYS A 40 8.17 0.07 4.28
N GLY A 41 9.40 0.24 3.78
CA GLY A 41 10.34 -0.87 3.60
C GLY A 41 10.84 -1.47 4.92
N TYR A 42 10.60 -0.83 6.06
CA TYR A 42 10.86 -1.42 7.38
C TYR A 42 9.84 -2.49 7.79
N ALA A 43 8.69 -2.58 7.11
CA ALA A 43 7.77 -3.68 7.35
C ALA A 43 8.46 -5.02 7.00
N PRO A 44 8.33 -6.05 7.84
CA PRO A 44 9.09 -7.30 7.71
C PRO A 44 8.49 -8.20 6.62
N MET A 45 8.72 -7.84 5.35
CA MET A 45 8.20 -8.58 4.20
C MET A 45 8.61 -10.05 4.20
N GLU A 46 9.78 -10.36 4.74
CA GLU A 46 10.31 -11.71 4.92
C GLU A 46 9.41 -12.53 5.85
N LEU A 47 8.98 -11.96 6.97
CA LEU A 47 8.07 -12.63 7.92
C LEU A 47 6.67 -12.79 7.32
N ILE A 48 6.17 -11.76 6.63
CA ILE A 48 4.87 -11.82 5.93
C ILE A 48 4.88 -12.97 4.92
N ARG A 49 5.93 -13.07 4.08
CA ARG A 49 6.06 -14.14 3.09
C ARG A 49 6.28 -15.51 3.72
N ALA A 50 7.05 -15.59 4.80
CA ALA A 50 7.27 -16.85 5.52
C ALA A 50 5.97 -17.41 6.12
N ALA A 51 5.01 -16.55 6.45
CA ALA A 51 3.67 -16.93 6.88
C ALA A 51 2.70 -17.28 5.72
N ASP A 52 3.20 -17.39 4.49
CA ASP A 52 2.43 -17.57 3.25
C ASP A 52 1.40 -16.45 2.97
N ILE A 53 1.69 -15.24 3.43
CA ILE A 53 0.88 -14.03 3.24
C ILE A 53 1.51 -13.16 2.14
N VAL A 54 0.68 -12.43 1.40
CA VAL A 54 1.12 -11.51 0.35
C VAL A 54 1.23 -10.08 0.90
N PRO A 55 2.41 -9.43 0.86
CA PRO A 55 2.52 -8.02 1.21
C PRO A 55 2.00 -7.14 0.06
N ALA A 56 1.13 -6.18 0.37
CA ALA A 56 0.66 -5.15 -0.56
C ALA A 56 1.24 -3.78 -0.16
N VAL A 57 1.97 -3.13 -1.07
CA VAL A 57 2.49 -1.78 -0.84
C VAL A 57 1.36 -0.77 -1.07
N LEU A 58 1.02 -0.01 -0.03
CA LEU A 58 -0.16 0.85 -0.01
C LEU A 58 0.13 2.35 -0.24
N CYS A 59 1.40 2.74 -0.32
CA CYS A 59 1.79 4.11 -0.63
C CYS A 59 1.30 4.52 -2.02
N ALA A 60 0.42 5.52 -2.07
CA ALA A 60 -0.17 6.01 -3.31
C ALA A 60 0.50 7.31 -3.80
N PHE A 61 0.70 7.37 -5.12
CA PHE A 61 1.34 8.50 -5.83
C PHE A 61 0.36 9.12 -6.83
N ALA A 62 -0.89 9.34 -6.43
CA ALA A 62 -1.91 9.89 -7.33
C ALA A 62 -2.52 11.19 -6.77
N ASP A 63 -2.43 12.25 -7.55
CA ASP A 63 -2.95 13.56 -7.16
C ASP A 63 -4.48 13.58 -7.00
N LYS A 64 -5.18 12.71 -7.73
CA LYS A 64 -6.66 12.67 -7.78
C LYS A 64 -7.34 12.50 -6.41
N THR A 65 -6.65 11.93 -5.41
CA THR A 65 -7.20 11.70 -4.07
C THR A 65 -6.69 12.67 -3.01
N ILE A 66 -5.75 13.56 -3.35
CA ILE A 66 -5.18 14.53 -2.40
C ILE A 66 -6.27 15.42 -1.82
N ALA A 67 -7.12 16.02 -2.68
CA ALA A 67 -8.21 16.89 -2.24
C ALA A 67 -9.17 16.18 -1.26
N ALA A 68 -9.46 14.89 -1.49
CA ALA A 68 -10.29 14.10 -0.58
C ALA A 68 -9.58 13.90 0.78
N GLY A 69 -8.27 13.65 0.77
CA GLY A 69 -7.45 13.56 1.99
C GLY A 69 -7.41 14.86 2.78
N GLU A 70 -7.31 16.01 2.10
CA GLU A 70 -7.22 17.34 2.70
C GLU A 70 -8.49 17.81 3.42
N THR A 71 -9.62 17.14 3.20
CA THR A 71 -10.85 17.43 3.97
C THR A 71 -10.75 16.97 5.43
N VAL A 72 -9.71 16.22 5.82
CA VAL A 72 -9.38 15.87 7.23
C VAL A 72 -7.91 16.14 7.55
N LEU A 73 -6.99 15.91 6.61
CA LEU A 73 -5.57 16.12 6.80
C LEU A 73 -5.16 17.57 6.46
N PRO A 74 -4.15 18.14 7.13
CA PRO A 74 -3.65 19.46 6.78
C PRO A 74 -3.14 19.54 5.33
N ALA A 75 -3.43 20.64 4.64
CA ALA A 75 -2.99 20.87 3.26
C ALA A 75 -1.46 20.87 3.12
N ASN A 76 -0.73 21.26 4.17
CA ASN A 76 0.73 21.26 4.23
C ASN A 76 1.36 19.90 4.56
N LEU A 77 0.57 18.82 4.66
CA LEU A 77 1.09 17.46 4.88
C LEU A 77 1.67 16.86 3.59
N CYS A 78 2.55 15.87 3.72
CA CYS A 78 3.15 15.14 2.60
C CYS A 78 2.09 14.62 1.60
N PRO A 79 2.24 14.86 0.27
CA PRO A 79 1.27 14.45 -0.73
C PRO A 79 1.05 12.94 -0.79
N LEU A 80 2.07 12.13 -0.48
CA LEU A 80 1.95 10.67 -0.41
C LEU A 80 0.95 10.24 0.67
N ILE A 81 1.02 10.86 1.85
CA ILE A 81 0.10 10.57 2.97
C ILE A 81 -1.32 11.02 2.59
N LYS A 82 -1.44 12.24 2.04
CA LYS A 82 -2.75 12.79 1.61
C LYS A 82 -3.40 11.92 0.53
N SER A 83 -2.64 11.51 -0.47
CA SER A 83 -3.11 10.62 -1.54
C SER A 83 -3.55 9.27 -0.99
N SER A 84 -2.70 8.63 -0.16
CA SER A 84 -2.98 7.32 0.43
C SER A 84 -4.22 7.34 1.33
N TYR A 85 -4.33 8.32 2.22
CA TYR A 85 -5.51 8.48 3.08
C TYR A 85 -6.77 8.85 2.29
N GLY A 86 -6.63 9.71 1.26
CA GLY A 86 -7.73 10.05 0.38
C GLY A 86 -8.31 8.83 -0.35
N PHE A 87 -7.45 7.90 -0.78
CA PHE A 87 -7.89 6.63 -1.35
C PHE A 87 -8.63 5.75 -0.34
N ILE A 88 -8.14 5.66 0.90
CA ILE A 88 -8.78 4.86 1.98
C ILE A 88 -10.15 5.45 2.30
N ARG A 89 -10.22 6.76 2.48
CA ARG A 89 -11.44 7.48 2.82
C ARG A 89 -12.51 7.38 1.75
N THR A 90 -12.11 7.37 0.48
CA THR A 90 -13.04 7.25 -0.65
C THR A 90 -13.34 5.80 -1.03
N ASP A 91 -12.74 4.83 -0.32
CA ASP A 91 -12.83 3.40 -0.62
C ASP A 91 -12.49 3.07 -2.09
N THR A 92 -11.44 3.70 -2.62
CA THR A 92 -11.03 3.56 -4.03
C THR A 92 -9.65 2.96 -4.24
N CYS A 93 -8.94 2.55 -3.17
CA CYS A 93 -7.69 1.81 -3.31
C CYS A 93 -7.95 0.29 -3.31
N PRO A 94 -7.78 -0.40 -4.45
CA PRO A 94 -8.00 -1.83 -4.51
C PRO A 94 -7.00 -2.61 -3.64
N PHE A 95 -5.76 -2.15 -3.50
CA PHE A 95 -4.77 -2.80 -2.64
C PHE A 95 -5.16 -2.74 -1.15
N TYR A 96 -5.70 -1.60 -0.71
CA TYR A 96 -6.18 -1.45 0.66
C TYR A 96 -7.41 -2.32 0.89
N ALA A 97 -8.39 -2.28 -0.04
CA ALA A 97 -9.59 -3.11 0.02
C ALA A 97 -9.23 -4.60 0.10
N LEU A 98 -8.26 -5.06 -0.70
CA LEU A 98 -7.78 -6.44 -0.72
C LEU A 98 -6.86 -6.82 0.44
N SER A 99 -6.50 -5.92 1.36
CA SER A 99 -5.68 -6.27 2.54
C SER A 99 -6.58 -6.68 3.70
N GLU A 100 -6.21 -7.68 4.50
CA GLU A 100 -6.96 -8.07 5.71
C GLU A 100 -6.52 -7.28 6.95
N ALA A 101 -5.26 -6.86 6.98
CA ALA A 101 -4.68 -6.03 8.03
C ALA A 101 -3.61 -5.09 7.45
N VAL A 102 -3.17 -4.13 8.25
CA VAL A 102 -2.06 -3.22 7.95
C VAL A 102 -0.96 -3.41 8.99
N ILE A 103 0.29 -3.53 8.52
CA ILE A 103 1.47 -3.32 9.35
C ILE A 103 1.95 -1.89 9.09
N ALA A 104 1.84 -1.08 10.13
CA ALA A 104 2.18 0.34 10.15
C ALA A 104 3.51 0.55 10.87
N GLU A 105 4.21 1.66 10.58
CA GLU A 105 5.56 1.91 11.08
C GLU A 105 5.73 3.37 11.55
N THR A 106 6.28 3.60 12.75
CA THR A 106 6.41 4.95 13.37
C THR A 106 7.52 5.84 12.74
N THR A 107 7.64 5.83 11.41
CA THR A 107 8.68 6.53 10.64
C THR A 107 8.60 8.06 10.65
N CYS A 108 7.44 8.64 10.34
CA CYS A 108 7.23 10.08 10.31
C CYS A 108 5.91 10.47 10.96
N ASP A 109 5.81 11.70 11.46
CA ASP A 109 4.64 12.17 12.21
C ASP A 109 3.35 12.07 11.40
N GLY A 110 3.41 12.41 10.12
CA GLY A 110 2.25 12.35 9.24
C GLY A 110 1.71 10.92 9.05
N LYS A 111 2.60 9.92 8.93
CA LYS A 111 2.19 8.52 8.84
C LYS A 111 1.66 8.01 10.17
N LYS A 112 2.36 8.29 11.28
CA LYS A 112 1.89 7.95 12.64
C LYS A 112 0.45 8.42 12.84
N LYS A 113 0.16 9.68 12.50
CA LYS A 113 -1.19 10.21 12.69
C LYS A 113 -2.21 9.66 11.69
N MET A 114 -1.80 9.39 10.44
CA MET A 114 -2.65 8.68 9.47
C MET A 114 -3.04 7.28 9.99
N PHE A 115 -2.12 6.56 10.63
CA PHE A 115 -2.38 5.23 11.17
C PHE A 115 -3.42 5.23 12.29
N GLU A 116 -3.42 6.24 13.16
CA GLU A 116 -4.48 6.43 14.14
C GLU A 116 -5.86 6.60 13.49
N PHE A 117 -5.94 7.29 12.34
CA PHE A 117 -7.22 7.47 11.63
C PHE A 117 -7.73 6.21 10.92
N ILE A 118 -6.84 5.30 10.53
CA ILE A 118 -7.24 4.07 9.82
C ILE A 118 -7.39 2.87 10.76
N ALA A 119 -6.97 3.00 12.02
CA ALA A 119 -7.04 1.93 13.03
C ALA A 119 -8.48 1.43 13.26
N ASP A 120 -9.48 2.31 13.15
CA ASP A 120 -10.90 1.95 13.26
C ASP A 120 -11.48 1.38 11.96
N ILE A 121 -10.76 1.48 10.85
CA ILE A 121 -11.21 1.03 9.51
C ILE A 121 -10.71 -0.39 9.24
N LYS A 122 -9.46 -0.68 9.59
CA LYS A 122 -8.80 -1.96 9.31
C LYS A 122 -7.85 -2.31 10.43
N PRO A 123 -7.79 -3.60 10.87
CA PRO A 123 -6.83 -4.03 11.87
C PRO A 123 -5.42 -3.55 11.53
N THR A 124 -4.85 -2.71 12.39
CA THR A 124 -3.58 -2.02 12.16
C THR A 124 -2.63 -2.31 13.30
N HIS A 125 -1.54 -3.03 13.01
CA HIS A 125 -0.45 -3.24 13.96
C HIS A 125 0.63 -2.18 13.73
N VAL A 126 0.86 -1.31 14.72
CA VAL A 126 1.87 -0.25 14.64
C VAL A 126 3.18 -0.77 15.23
N MET A 127 4.19 -0.94 14.38
CA MET A 127 5.55 -1.21 14.78
C MET A 127 6.22 0.09 15.24
N ASP A 128 6.71 0.08 16.48
CA ASP A 128 7.51 1.19 16.99
C ASP A 128 8.97 1.06 16.56
N LEU A 129 9.38 1.85 15.58
CA LEU A 129 10.75 1.92 15.10
C LEU A 129 11.58 2.84 16.00
N PRO A 130 12.85 2.48 16.27
CA PRO A 130 13.74 3.35 17.04
C PRO A 130 14.00 4.67 16.31
N GLN A 131 14.16 5.74 17.09
CA GLN A 131 14.56 7.06 16.62
C GLN A 131 16.08 7.20 16.76
N LEU A 132 16.76 7.61 15.70
CA LEU A 132 18.20 7.89 15.66
C LEU A 132 18.49 9.37 15.93
#